data_AF-A0A8H2W1J4-F1
#
_entry.id   AF-A0A8H2W1J4-F1
#
_cell.length_a   1.000
_cell.length_b   1.000
_cell.length_c   1.000
_cell.angle_alpha   90.00
_cell.angle_beta   90.00
_cell.angle_gamma   90.00
#
_symmetry.space_group_name_H-M   'P 1'
#
loop_
_entity.id
_entity.type
_entity.pdbx_description
1 polymer ?
#
loop_
_entity_poly.entity_id
_entity_poly.type
_entity_poly.pdbx_seq_one_letter_code
_entity_poly.pdbx_strand_id
1 'polypeptide(L)'
;MTLLRIHPQKYRPIIQKINKISTSGKCSFSTRSANTISARNIDSGAGRGVCVGIPLIQRTSTRSTAWSIRTGRSERRTYATATPADAIIEDLTEQYSVARDEFEIASEETSKNSVYAADDRAAAAEELQKLKEMYGTAIAGEYGEEIQRRVGQRVRELEQGILALEERAREDH
;
A
#
# COMPACT_ATOMS: atom_id res chain seq x y z
N MET A 1 43.56 -6.22 -21.55
CA MET A 1 42.20 -5.72 -21.29
C MET A 1 41.27 -6.89 -21.07
N THR A 2 41.21 -7.38 -19.83
CA THR A 2 40.40 -8.53 -19.43
C THR A 2 39.05 -8.03 -18.91
N LEU A 3 38.00 -8.26 -19.69
CA LEU A 3 36.62 -8.01 -19.30
C LEU A 3 36.24 -8.94 -18.14
N LEU A 4 36.09 -8.40 -16.93
CA LEU A 4 35.47 -9.10 -15.81
C LEU A 4 33.99 -9.26 -16.08
N ARG A 5 33.61 -10.48 -16.46
CA ARG A 5 32.24 -10.92 -16.71
C ARG A 5 31.52 -11.05 -15.36
N ILE A 6 30.76 -10.04 -14.98
CA ILE A 6 29.93 -10.08 -13.76
C ILE A 6 28.85 -11.16 -13.97
N HIS A 7 28.97 -12.26 -13.24
CA HIS A 7 27.96 -13.30 -13.17
C HIS A 7 26.84 -12.83 -12.23
N PRO A 8 25.58 -12.75 -12.67
CA PRO A 8 24.49 -12.54 -11.73
C PRO A 8 24.34 -13.78 -10.84
N GLN A 9 24.54 -13.60 -9.54
CA GLN A 9 24.27 -14.58 -8.50
C GLN A 9 22.80 -15.04 -8.61
N LYS A 10 22.61 -16.28 -9.07
CA LYS A 10 21.30 -16.94 -9.06
C LYS A 10 20.96 -17.28 -7.62
N TYR A 11 20.06 -16.50 -7.02
CA TYR A 11 19.41 -16.84 -5.76
C TYR A 11 18.86 -18.29 -5.81
N ARG A 12 19.35 -19.13 -4.89
CA ARG A 12 18.81 -20.46 -4.60
C ARG A 12 17.89 -20.34 -3.38
N PRO A 13 16.59 -20.69 -3.46
CA PRO A 13 15.79 -20.78 -2.25
C PRO A 13 16.12 -22.09 -1.52
N ILE A 14 16.63 -21.97 -0.29
CA ILE A 14 16.71 -23.09 0.65
C ILE A 14 15.30 -23.29 1.22
N ILE A 15 14.52 -24.16 0.58
CA ILE A 15 13.26 -24.64 1.13
C ILE A 15 13.59 -25.70 2.19
N GLN A 16 13.49 -25.35 3.47
CA GLN A 16 13.43 -26.33 4.55
C GLN A 16 12.19 -26.13 5.41
N LYS A 17 11.17 -26.92 5.04
CA LYS A 17 10.23 -27.67 5.89
C LYS A 17 9.92 -27.08 7.27
N ILE A 18 8.74 -26.45 7.39
CA ILE A 18 7.97 -26.49 8.64
C ILE A 18 6.51 -26.81 8.31
N ASN A 19 6.25 -28.08 8.00
CA ASN A 19 4.92 -28.67 8.18
C ASN A 19 4.99 -29.49 9.47
N LYS A 20 4.21 -29.09 10.48
CA LYS A 20 3.51 -29.91 11.50
C LYS A 20 3.31 -29.11 12.79
N ILE A 21 2.21 -28.35 12.89
CA ILE A 21 1.36 -28.39 14.08
C ILE A 21 -0.09 -28.43 13.61
N SER A 22 -0.61 -29.64 13.66
CA SER A 22 -2.01 -30.00 13.51
C SER A 22 -2.76 -29.62 14.79
N THR A 23 -4.05 -29.33 14.59
CA THR A 23 -5.20 -29.53 15.50
C THR A 23 -5.60 -28.48 16.55
N SER A 24 -6.81 -27.97 16.27
CA SER A 24 -8.00 -27.87 17.15
C SER A 24 -8.13 -26.70 18.12
N GLY A 25 -8.99 -25.75 17.75
CA GLY A 25 -9.63 -24.82 18.67
C GLY A 25 -10.93 -24.28 18.07
N LYS A 26 -12.03 -25.00 18.24
CA LYS A 26 -13.39 -24.50 17.98
C LYS A 26 -13.72 -23.47 19.06
N CYS A 27 -13.89 -22.20 18.71
CA CYS A 27 -14.52 -21.21 19.57
C CYS A 27 -15.79 -20.69 18.89
N SER A 28 -16.91 -21.29 19.28
CA SER A 28 -18.25 -20.74 19.09
C SER A 28 -18.49 -19.68 20.16
N PHE A 29 -18.61 -18.41 19.78
CA PHE A 29 -19.19 -17.40 20.67
C PHE A 29 -20.40 -16.76 20.00
N SER A 30 -21.57 -17.23 20.43
CA SER A 30 -22.86 -16.59 20.19
C SER A 30 -23.21 -15.82 21.45
N THR A 31 -23.35 -14.50 21.34
CA THR A 31 -24.32 -13.75 22.16
C THR A 31 -24.82 -12.51 21.42
N ARG A 32 -26.14 -12.37 21.48
CA ARG A 32 -26.96 -11.22 21.12
C ARG A 32 -26.51 -9.95 21.85
N SER A 33 -26.67 -8.79 21.22
CA SER A 33 -27.42 -7.70 21.85
C SER A 33 -27.89 -6.67 20.83
N ALA A 34 -29.13 -6.24 21.01
CA ALA A 34 -29.83 -5.23 20.23
C ALA A 34 -29.27 -3.83 20.49
N ASN A 35 -29.41 -2.92 19.52
CA ASN A 35 -29.77 -1.54 19.83
C ASN A 35 -30.46 -0.87 18.63
N THR A 36 -31.75 -0.63 18.83
CA THR A 36 -32.64 0.25 18.10
C THR A 36 -32.20 1.71 18.22
N ILE A 37 -32.05 2.43 17.09
CA ILE A 37 -32.12 3.90 17.11
C ILE A 37 -33.11 4.37 16.03
N SER A 38 -34.12 5.05 16.56
CA SER A 38 -35.30 5.68 15.99
C SER A 38 -35.00 6.65 14.83
N ALA A 39 -35.64 6.44 13.68
CA ALA A 39 -35.73 7.43 12.62
C ALA A 39 -36.84 8.44 12.95
N ARG A 40 -36.47 9.69 13.21
CA ARG A 40 -37.42 10.80 13.33
C ARG A 40 -37.59 11.47 11.97
N ASN A 41 -38.82 11.41 11.47
CA ASN A 41 -39.36 12.23 10.38
C ASN A 41 -39.28 13.72 10.74
N ILE A 42 -38.89 14.55 9.79
CA ILE A 42 -39.25 15.98 9.80
C ILE A 42 -39.91 16.26 8.45
N ASP A 43 -41.23 16.28 8.52
CA ASP A 43 -42.16 16.80 7.53
C ASP A 43 -42.27 18.31 7.75
N SER A 44 -42.17 19.11 6.69
CA SER A 44 -42.40 20.56 6.77
C SER A 44 -42.75 21.14 5.40
N GLY A 45 -44.06 21.25 5.15
CA GLY A 45 -44.67 22.57 4.98
C GLY A 45 -44.71 23.15 3.57
N ALA A 46 -45.88 23.02 2.94
CA ALA A 46 -46.32 23.78 1.78
C ALA A 46 -46.49 25.29 2.08
N GLY A 47 -46.29 26.14 1.07
CA GLY A 47 -46.66 27.56 1.12
C GLY A 47 -46.67 28.22 -0.26
N ARG A 48 -47.87 28.52 -0.77
CA ARG A 48 -48.15 29.23 -2.03
C ARG A 48 -48.08 30.74 -1.82
N GLY A 49 -47.65 31.50 -2.82
CA GLY A 49 -47.76 32.96 -2.86
C GLY A 49 -47.66 33.49 -4.29
N VAL A 50 -48.74 34.12 -4.76
CA VAL A 50 -49.01 34.57 -6.14
C VAL A 50 -48.59 36.03 -6.32
N CYS A 51 -48.02 36.40 -7.46
CA CYS A 51 -48.13 37.76 -8.00
C CYS A 51 -48.41 37.71 -9.51
N VAL A 52 -49.34 38.55 -9.95
CA VAL A 52 -49.98 38.62 -11.27
C VAL A 52 -49.50 39.90 -11.96
N GLY A 53 -49.18 39.84 -13.26
CA GLY A 53 -48.95 41.05 -14.09
C GLY A 53 -48.04 40.93 -15.34
N ILE A 54 -48.44 40.13 -16.36
CA ILE A 54 -48.70 40.46 -17.80
C ILE A 54 -47.86 41.61 -18.48
N PRO A 55 -47.45 41.59 -19.80
CA PRO A 55 -47.13 40.49 -20.75
C PRO A 55 -45.99 40.77 -21.82
N LEU A 56 -45.72 39.76 -22.67
CA LEU A 56 -45.56 39.82 -24.15
C LEU A 56 -44.17 40.03 -24.85
N ILE A 57 -43.66 38.91 -25.42
CA ILE A 57 -42.95 38.73 -26.73
C ILE A 57 -41.50 39.26 -26.88
N GLN A 58 -40.48 38.58 -27.44
CA GLN A 58 -40.24 37.20 -27.93
C GLN A 58 -38.72 36.97 -28.10
N ARG A 59 -38.30 35.72 -27.88
CA ARG A 59 -37.20 34.97 -28.54
C ARG A 59 -35.77 35.55 -28.56
N THR A 60 -34.89 34.94 -27.75
CA THR A 60 -33.73 34.21 -28.31
C THR A 60 -33.42 32.96 -27.49
N SER A 61 -32.88 31.97 -28.19
CA SER A 61 -32.63 30.58 -27.83
C SER A 61 -31.91 30.38 -26.49
N THR A 62 -32.61 29.84 -25.49
CA THR A 62 -31.96 29.16 -24.37
C THR A 62 -31.70 27.72 -24.79
N ARG A 63 -30.46 27.49 -25.20
CA ARG A 63 -29.88 26.17 -25.44
C ARG A 63 -30.18 25.30 -24.22
N SER A 64 -31.09 24.34 -24.38
CA SER A 64 -31.38 23.31 -23.39
C SER A 64 -30.11 22.51 -23.14
N THR A 65 -29.34 22.90 -22.12
CA THR A 65 -28.43 21.96 -21.47
C THR A 65 -29.32 21.05 -20.64
N ALA A 66 -29.92 20.07 -21.31
CA ALA A 66 -30.48 18.91 -20.67
C ALA A 66 -29.33 18.25 -19.92
N TRP A 67 -29.17 18.60 -18.65
CA TRP A 67 -28.35 17.84 -17.73
C TRP A 67 -29.10 16.53 -17.58
N SER A 68 -28.80 15.59 -18.49
CA SER A 68 -29.14 14.20 -18.31
C SER A 68 -28.64 13.86 -16.92
N ILE A 69 -29.59 13.67 -16.01
CA ILE A 69 -29.39 12.96 -14.75
C ILE A 69 -29.00 11.56 -15.20
N ARG A 70 -27.72 11.39 -15.56
CA ARG A 70 -27.05 10.11 -15.54
C ARG A 70 -27.20 9.69 -14.10
N THR A 71 -28.08 8.71 -13.92
CA THR A 71 -28.19 7.87 -12.75
C THR A 71 -26.77 7.57 -12.30
N GLY A 72 -26.29 8.35 -11.34
CA GLY A 72 -25.06 8.07 -10.62
C GLY A 72 -25.34 6.74 -9.96
N ARG A 73 -24.85 5.67 -10.58
CA ARG A 73 -24.76 4.35 -9.98
C ARG A 73 -24.06 4.63 -8.66
N SER A 74 -24.84 4.60 -7.59
CA SER A 74 -24.31 4.57 -6.23
C SER A 74 -23.48 3.31 -6.17
N GLU A 75 -22.22 3.43 -6.57
CA GLU A 75 -21.21 2.43 -6.34
C GLU A 75 -21.17 2.31 -4.83
N ARG A 76 -21.84 1.25 -4.34
CA ARG A 76 -21.69 0.82 -2.96
C ARG A 76 -20.21 0.86 -2.69
N ARG A 77 -19.82 1.72 -1.76
CA ARG A 77 -18.47 1.79 -1.21
C ARG A 77 -18.24 0.44 -0.55
N THR A 78 -17.81 -0.55 -1.33
CA THR A 78 -17.46 -1.87 -0.84
C THR A 78 -16.16 -1.69 -0.10
N TYR A 79 -16.24 -1.65 1.22
CA TYR A 79 -15.08 -1.88 2.06
C TYR A 79 -14.49 -3.23 1.63
N ALA A 80 -13.23 -3.21 1.16
CA ALA A 80 -12.51 -4.44 0.88
C ALA A 80 -12.43 -5.22 2.19
N THR A 81 -13.00 -6.42 2.23
CA THR A 81 -12.80 -7.33 3.35
C THR A 81 -11.31 -7.63 3.41
N ALA A 82 -10.66 -7.35 4.55
CA ALA A 82 -9.23 -7.61 4.73
C ALA A 82 -8.93 -9.05 4.33
N THR A 83 -8.13 -9.21 3.28
CA THR A 83 -7.74 -10.52 2.80
C THR A 83 -6.56 -11.02 3.63
N PRO A 84 -6.36 -12.34 3.78
CA PRO A 84 -5.14 -12.86 4.41
C PRO A 84 -3.86 -12.39 3.72
N ALA A 85 -3.91 -12.02 2.43
CA ALA A 85 -2.80 -11.40 1.72
C ALA A 85 -2.46 -10.00 2.26
N ASP A 86 -3.48 -9.23 2.68
CA ASP A 86 -3.28 -7.87 3.19
C ASP A 86 -2.48 -7.87 4.50
N ALA A 87 -2.63 -8.88 5.34
CA ALA A 87 -1.83 -9.03 6.57
C ALA A 87 -0.34 -9.22 6.25
N ILE A 88 0.00 -10.09 5.29
CA ILE A 88 1.40 -10.29 4.87
C ILE A 88 1.95 -9.01 4.23
N ILE A 89 1.13 -8.28 3.48
CA ILE A 89 1.53 -7.02 2.86
C ILE A 89 1.77 -5.93 3.91
N GLU A 90 1.01 -5.94 5.00
CA GLU A 90 1.22 -5.05 6.15
C GLU A 90 2.57 -5.33 6.79
N ASP A 91 2.88 -6.59 7.14
CA ASP A 91 4.17 -6.99 7.72
C ASP A 91 5.36 -6.59 6.83
N LEU A 92 5.24 -6.82 5.51
CA LEU A 92 6.26 -6.43 4.53
C LEU A 92 6.41 -4.92 4.41
N THR A 93 5.31 -4.17 4.56
CA THR A 93 5.33 -2.71 4.47
C THR A 93 5.92 -2.10 5.74
N GLU A 94 5.65 -2.67 6.90
CA GLU A 94 6.28 -2.29 8.17
C GLU A 94 7.79 -2.50 8.11
N GLN A 95 8.24 -3.70 7.71
CA GLN A 95 9.65 -4.01 7.57
C GLN A 95 10.34 -3.13 6.50
N TYR A 96 9.62 -2.77 5.44
CA TYR A 96 10.12 -1.81 4.45
C TYR A 96 10.33 -0.41 5.04
N SER A 97 9.42 0.07 5.91
CA SER A 97 9.59 1.36 6.58
C SER A 97 10.86 1.36 7.45
N VAL A 98 11.08 0.31 8.24
CA VAL A 98 12.31 0.16 9.05
C VAL A 98 13.56 0.18 8.16
N ALA A 99 13.59 -0.65 7.12
CA ALA A 99 14.75 -0.72 6.21
C ALA A 99 14.99 0.60 5.46
N ARG A 100 13.93 1.38 5.20
CA ARG A 100 14.03 2.69 4.57
C ARG A 100 14.60 3.73 5.53
N ASP A 101 14.16 3.74 6.78
CA ASP A 101 14.66 4.67 7.80
C ASP A 101 16.17 4.45 8.01
N GLU A 102 16.63 3.19 8.11
CA GLU A 102 18.06 2.87 8.22
C GLU A 102 18.84 3.29 6.97
N PHE A 103 18.28 3.11 5.77
CA PHE A 103 18.90 3.62 4.54
C PHE A 103 19.02 5.15 4.53
N GLU A 104 18.00 5.87 5.02
CA GLU A 104 18.04 7.33 5.10
C GLU A 104 19.15 7.79 6.07
N ILE A 105 19.27 7.15 7.25
CA ILE A 105 20.38 7.38 8.19
C ILE A 105 21.73 7.10 7.52
N ALA A 106 21.89 5.94 6.89
CA ALA A 106 23.13 5.56 6.21
C ALA A 106 23.53 6.56 5.11
N SER A 107 22.54 7.07 4.36
CA SER A 107 22.78 8.05 3.30
C SER A 107 23.23 9.40 3.84
N GLU A 108 22.67 9.83 4.97
CA GLU A 108 23.02 11.08 5.63
C GLU A 108 24.41 11.01 6.25
N GLU A 109 24.73 9.91 6.94
CA GLU A 109 26.03 9.70 7.60
C GLU A 109 27.17 9.50 6.58
N THR A 110 26.90 8.83 5.45
CA THR A 110 27.85 8.75 4.33
C THR A 110 28.10 10.14 3.74
N SER A 111 27.06 10.96 3.56
CA SER A 111 27.21 12.33 3.05
C SER A 111 28.01 13.24 4.00
N LYS A 112 27.93 12.99 5.31
CA LYS A 112 28.71 13.70 6.34
C LYS A 112 30.14 13.16 6.50
N ASN A 113 30.48 12.06 5.84
CA ASN A 113 31.72 11.31 6.04
C ASN A 113 32.00 11.04 7.53
N SER A 114 30.96 10.59 8.21
CA SER A 114 30.99 10.26 9.64
C SER A 114 31.71 8.93 9.88
N VAL A 115 32.24 8.74 11.08
CA VAL A 115 32.86 7.46 11.49
C VAL A 115 31.84 6.32 11.52
N TYR A 116 30.56 6.64 11.75
CA TYR A 116 29.47 5.66 11.83
C TYR A 116 28.93 5.25 10.46
N ALA A 117 29.31 5.94 9.37
CA ALA A 117 28.78 5.70 8.04
C ALA A 117 28.98 4.26 7.53
N ALA A 118 30.01 3.54 7.99
CA ALA A 118 30.22 2.15 7.63
C ALA A 118 29.21 1.22 8.33
N ASP A 119 28.97 1.44 9.62
CA ASP A 119 28.06 0.63 10.44
C ASP A 119 26.60 0.87 10.02
N ASP A 120 26.21 2.11 9.73
CA ASP A 120 24.85 2.44 9.30
C ASP A 120 24.53 1.83 7.92
N ARG A 121 25.51 1.82 6.99
CA ARG A 121 25.36 1.11 5.70
C ARG A 121 25.17 -0.39 5.89
N ALA A 122 25.88 -0.98 6.85
CA ALA A 122 25.70 -2.39 7.19
C ALA A 122 24.31 -2.66 7.78
N ALA A 123 23.83 -1.80 8.70
CA ALA A 123 22.49 -1.90 9.27
C ALA A 123 21.39 -1.83 8.19
N ALA A 124 21.50 -0.89 7.25
CA ALA A 124 20.58 -0.79 6.12
C ALA A 124 20.59 -2.06 5.24
N ALA A 125 21.78 -2.64 4.98
CA ALA A 125 21.91 -3.87 4.22
C ALA A 125 21.31 -5.09 4.94
N GLU A 126 21.46 -5.17 6.26
CA GLU A 126 20.88 -6.23 7.10
C GLU A 126 19.33 -6.18 7.09
N GLU A 127 18.74 -5.00 7.30
CA GLU A 127 17.28 -4.85 7.28
C GLU A 127 16.69 -5.07 5.88
N LEU A 128 17.42 -4.69 4.81
CA LEU A 128 17.03 -5.06 3.44
C LEU A 128 17.08 -6.58 3.23
N GLN A 129 18.09 -7.26 3.75
CA GLN A 129 18.19 -8.72 3.65
C GLN A 129 17.01 -9.41 4.35
N LYS A 130 16.63 -8.94 5.54
CA LYS A 130 15.43 -9.41 6.26
C LYS A 130 14.15 -9.17 5.45
N LEU A 131 14.00 -7.99 4.84
CA LEU A 131 12.87 -7.71 3.93
C LEU A 131 12.83 -8.68 2.75
N LYS A 132 13.99 -9.01 2.15
CA LYS A 132 14.07 -9.96 1.02
C LYS A 132 13.74 -11.39 1.43
N GLU A 133 14.08 -11.80 2.63
CA GLU A 133 13.71 -13.11 3.17
C GLU A 133 12.20 -13.21 3.41
N MET A 134 11.61 -12.21 4.06
CA MET A 134 10.16 -12.12 4.23
C MET A 134 9.44 -12.07 2.86
N TYR A 135 9.93 -11.26 1.93
CA TYR A 135 9.36 -11.15 0.60
C TYR A 135 9.49 -12.46 -0.19
N GLY A 136 10.65 -13.12 -0.12
CA GLY A 136 10.93 -14.40 -0.78
C GLY A 136 10.04 -15.54 -0.29
N THR A 137 9.77 -15.58 1.01
CA THR A 137 8.82 -16.55 1.59
C THR A 137 7.38 -16.21 1.20
N ALA A 138 7.02 -14.93 1.17
CA ALA A 138 5.69 -14.45 0.78
C ALA A 138 5.33 -14.74 -0.69
N ILE A 139 6.27 -14.55 -1.63
CA ILE A 139 6.03 -14.83 -3.06
C ILE A 139 5.91 -16.32 -3.38
N ALA A 140 6.45 -17.20 -2.53
CA ALA A 140 6.28 -18.64 -2.67
C ALA A 140 4.92 -19.15 -2.16
N GLY A 141 4.16 -18.29 -1.47
CA GLY A 141 2.83 -18.59 -0.95
C GLY A 141 1.71 -18.44 -1.97
N GLU A 142 0.48 -18.71 -1.53
CA GLU A 142 -0.74 -18.65 -2.33
C GLU A 142 -1.00 -17.26 -2.95
N TYR A 143 -0.58 -16.19 -2.27
CA TYR A 143 -0.84 -14.79 -2.64
C TYR A 143 0.35 -14.12 -3.34
N GLY A 144 1.32 -14.90 -3.83
CA GLY A 144 2.60 -14.36 -4.30
C GLY A 144 2.49 -13.32 -5.41
N GLU A 145 1.56 -13.48 -6.35
CA GLU A 145 1.36 -12.51 -7.45
C GLU A 145 0.82 -11.15 -6.98
N GLU A 146 -0.05 -11.14 -5.97
CA GLU A 146 -0.58 -9.89 -5.39
C GLU A 146 0.52 -9.18 -4.61
N ILE A 147 1.27 -9.92 -3.79
CA ILE A 147 2.38 -9.40 -2.99
C ILE A 147 3.48 -8.85 -3.90
N GLN A 148 3.84 -9.58 -4.95
CA GLN A 148 4.81 -9.13 -5.96
C GLN A 148 4.39 -7.82 -6.63
N ARG A 149 3.11 -7.68 -6.98
CA ARG A 149 2.60 -6.44 -7.60
C ARG A 149 2.66 -5.25 -6.65
N ARG A 150 2.37 -5.44 -5.36
CA ARG A 150 2.29 -4.34 -4.37
C ARG A 150 3.63 -3.98 -3.74
N VAL A 151 4.50 -4.95 -3.50
CA VAL A 151 5.74 -4.77 -2.72
C VAL A 151 6.99 -4.89 -3.59
N GLY A 152 6.91 -5.61 -4.71
CA GLY A 152 8.09 -5.94 -5.53
C GLY A 152 8.82 -4.74 -6.13
N GLN A 153 8.12 -3.65 -6.45
CA GLN A 153 8.78 -2.41 -6.90
C GLN A 153 9.60 -1.76 -5.77
N ARG A 154 9.00 -1.63 -4.58
CA ARG A 154 9.61 -1.00 -3.41
C ARG A 154 10.90 -1.70 -2.98
N VAL A 155 10.90 -3.04 -2.98
CA VAL A 155 12.09 -3.85 -2.67
C VAL A 155 13.21 -3.58 -3.66
N ARG A 156 12.92 -3.55 -4.96
CA ARG A 156 13.94 -3.29 -5.99
C ARG A 156 14.51 -1.87 -5.90
N GLU A 157 13.68 -0.87 -5.62
CA GLU A 157 14.12 0.51 -5.45
C GLU A 157 15.10 0.63 -4.27
N LEU A 158 14.78 0.00 -3.14
CA LEU A 158 15.66 0.00 -1.97
C LEU A 158 16.97 -0.77 -2.24
N GLU A 159 16.90 -1.92 -2.92
CA GLU A 159 18.09 -2.66 -3.36
C GLU A 159 19.02 -1.81 -4.23
N GLN A 160 18.49 -1.11 -5.23
CA GLN A 160 19.30 -0.22 -6.07
C GLN A 160 19.85 0.97 -5.29
N GLY A 161 19.08 1.50 -4.33
CA GLY A 161 19.52 2.59 -3.45
C GLY A 161 20.73 2.20 -2.61
N ILE A 162 20.68 1.05 -1.94
CA ILE A 162 21.80 0.54 -1.13
C ILE A 162 23.02 0.23 -2.00
N LEU A 163 22.84 -0.41 -3.15
CA LEU A 163 23.94 -0.67 -4.09
C LEU A 163 24.65 0.61 -4.55
N ALA A 164 23.88 1.66 -4.87
CA ALA A 164 24.44 2.95 -5.26
C ALA A 164 25.16 3.63 -4.09
N LEU A 165 24.67 3.46 -2.87
CA LEU A 165 25.31 3.99 -1.65
C LEU A 165 26.65 3.28 -1.37
N GLU A 166 26.69 1.95 -1.50
CA GLU A 166 27.91 1.17 -1.38
C GLU A 166 28.95 1.51 -2.44
N GLU A 167 28.50 1.81 -3.67
CA GLU A 167 29.39 2.23 -4.75
C GLU A 167 30.05 3.57 -4.46
N ARG A 168 29.26 4.60 -4.08
CA ARG A 168 29.78 5.92 -3.73
C ARG A 168 30.79 5.86 -2.59
N ALA A 169 30.45 5.13 -1.54
CA ALA A 169 31.34 5.01 -0.42
C ALA A 169 32.65 4.25 -0.75
N ARG A 170 32.66 3.41 -1.80
CA ARG A 170 33.90 2.80 -2.30
C ARG A 170 34.77 3.80 -3.07
N GLU A 171 34.17 4.80 -3.70
CA GLU A 171 34.87 5.86 -4.44
C GLU A 171 35.47 6.92 -3.51
N ASP A 172 34.85 7.14 -2.35
CA ASP A 172 35.29 8.14 -1.36
C ASP A 172 36.43 7.68 -0.43
N HIS A 173 36.91 6.43 -0.58
CA HIS A 173 38.06 5.84 0.14
C HIS A 173 39.34 5.82 -0.70
#